data_AF-A0A947X946-F1
#
_entry.id   AF-A0A947X946-F1
#
_cell.length_a   1.000
_cell.length_b   1.000
_cell.length_c   1.000
_cell.angle_alpha   90.00
_cell.angle_beta   90.00
_cell.angle_gamma   90.00
#
_symmetry.space_group_name_H-M   'P 1'
#
loop_
_entity.id
_entity.type
_entity.pdbx_description
1 polymer ?
#
loop_
_entity_poly.entity_id
_entity_poly.type
_entity_poly.pdbx_seq_one_letter_code
_entity_poly.pdbx_strand_id
1 'polypeptide(L)'
;MSKRNTIFYSAQKGTVMISRFCLWSVIILMITTNVWSKDVKSSDNTVMPTIKWIAVNPNTDSQKLKVPCRENGKQTSTAIFDIEYNRIMNCSLYYTDGHSVEMDCVGGRIIRIGILTFGRDVNERILVISEDGGTGGNGIDLDVVCPRYETYTGISMWFSANVTAVVPDITTTDNYNDKRLHIERQYLEKLKYEYGFISDDEISKKQNDPAYAWYFWNKDNGKVVHGILKIRKYKGKPEESGSVLDTLVDDNITYKALFKAGVIAYDSKTDEHYVLFHPVWSYSWPTKLVKKGPI
;
A
#
# COMPACT_ATOMS: atom_id res chain seq x y z
N MET A 1 27.98 -18.71 -36.80
CA MET A 1 26.52 -18.97 -36.69
C MET A 1 26.13 -18.92 -35.22
N SER A 2 25.47 -17.84 -34.78
CA SER A 2 25.00 -17.67 -33.40
C SER A 2 23.68 -18.42 -33.24
N LYS A 3 23.65 -19.45 -32.39
CA LYS A 3 22.42 -20.15 -32.01
C LYS A 3 21.63 -19.24 -31.05
N ARG A 4 20.39 -18.91 -31.42
CA ARG A 4 19.44 -18.20 -30.57
C ARG A 4 18.66 -19.23 -29.74
N ASN A 5 18.75 -19.13 -28.42
CA ASN A 5 17.89 -19.88 -27.52
C ASN A 5 16.61 -19.07 -27.30
N THR A 6 15.49 -19.58 -27.79
CA THR A 6 14.15 -19.03 -27.58
C THR A 6 13.50 -19.80 -26.44
N ILE A 7 13.18 -19.12 -25.34
CA ILE A 7 12.44 -19.70 -24.21
C ILE A 7 10.95 -19.48 -24.46
N PHE A 8 10.17 -20.57 -24.47
CA PHE A 8 8.70 -20.52 -24.57
C PHE A 8 8.09 -20.76 -23.19
N TYR A 9 7.16 -19.89 -22.77
CA TYR A 9 6.36 -20.07 -21.56
C TYR A 9 4.92 -20.47 -21.94
N SER A 10 4.36 -21.46 -21.26
CA SER A 10 2.92 -21.66 -21.22
C SER A 10 2.46 -21.80 -19.77
N ALA A 11 1.51 -20.96 -19.37
CA ALA A 11 0.86 -21.06 -18.06
C ALA A 11 -0.35 -21.99 -18.19
N GLN A 12 -0.31 -23.14 -17.53
CA GLN A 12 -1.50 -23.98 -17.36
C GLN A 12 -2.29 -23.52 -16.13
N LYS A 13 -3.59 -23.28 -16.30
CA LYS A 13 -4.52 -23.06 -15.18
C LYS A 13 -4.64 -24.35 -14.39
N GLY A 14 -4.03 -24.39 -13.21
CA GLY A 14 -4.20 -25.47 -12.24
C GLY A 14 -5.30 -25.13 -11.22
N THR A 15 -6.16 -26.09 -10.92
CA THR A 15 -7.12 -26.03 -9.81
C THR A 15 -6.38 -26.17 -8.49
N VAL A 16 -6.46 -25.18 -7.61
CA VAL A 16 -5.80 -25.20 -6.29
C VAL A 16 -6.67 -25.96 -5.30
N MET A 17 -6.22 -27.14 -4.88
CA MET A 17 -6.76 -27.86 -3.73
C MET A 17 -5.99 -27.40 -2.48
N ILE A 18 -6.64 -26.62 -1.62
CA ILE A 18 -6.03 -26.12 -0.38
C ILE A 18 -6.08 -27.26 0.66
N SER A 19 -4.97 -27.99 0.80
CA SER A 19 -4.80 -28.92 1.92
C SER A 19 -4.40 -28.15 3.17
N ARG A 20 -5.18 -28.34 4.24
CA ARG A 20 -4.82 -27.95 5.61
C ARG A 20 -3.54 -28.68 6.02
N PHE A 21 -2.44 -27.96 6.29
CA PHE A 21 -1.43 -28.26 7.31
C PHE A 21 -0.24 -27.29 7.17
N CYS A 22 -0.15 -26.32 8.07
CA CYS A 22 1.03 -26.00 8.88
C CYS A 22 0.75 -24.70 9.65
N LEU A 23 0.34 -24.88 10.92
CA LEU A 23 0.74 -23.97 11.99
C LEU A 23 2.27 -23.81 11.90
N TRP A 24 2.78 -22.67 12.38
CA TRP A 24 4.19 -22.20 12.32
C TRP A 24 4.43 -21.11 11.28
N SER A 25 3.80 -19.95 11.50
CA SER A 25 4.36 -18.61 11.21
C SER A 25 3.45 -17.55 11.85
N VAL A 26 3.17 -17.69 13.16
CA VAL A 26 2.66 -16.60 14.00
C VAL A 26 3.86 -15.84 14.52
N ILE A 27 4.58 -15.20 13.60
CA ILE A 27 5.41 -14.03 13.85
C ILE A 27 5.01 -13.01 12.79
N ILE A 28 3.69 -12.76 12.70
CA ILE A 28 3.25 -11.42 12.32
C ILE A 28 3.65 -10.58 13.51
N LEU A 29 4.78 -9.91 13.32
CA LEU A 29 5.35 -8.86 14.12
C LEU A 29 4.20 -8.10 14.82
N MET A 30 3.99 -8.41 16.10
CA MET A 30 3.43 -7.47 17.05
C MET A 30 4.43 -6.30 17.11
N ILE A 31 4.44 -5.43 16.09
CA ILE A 31 4.69 -4.01 16.30
C ILE A 31 3.38 -3.46 16.88
N THR A 32 3.00 -3.98 18.04
CA THR A 32 2.14 -3.27 18.95
C THR A 32 2.96 -2.10 19.45
N THR A 33 2.59 -0.91 18.97
CA THR A 33 2.44 0.27 19.83
C THR A 33 3.67 0.62 20.69
N ASN A 34 4.75 1.02 20.05
CA ASN A 34 5.67 2.01 20.60
C ASN A 34 6.03 3.01 19.49
N VAL A 35 5.02 3.51 18.78
CA VAL A 35 5.18 4.77 18.03
C VAL A 35 5.07 5.89 19.05
N TRP A 36 6.21 6.17 19.68
CA TRP A 36 6.44 7.46 20.33
C TRP A 36 5.98 8.54 19.36
N SER A 37 5.08 9.40 19.82
CA SER A 37 4.77 10.66 19.16
C SER A 37 6.06 11.49 19.12
N LYS A 38 6.91 11.25 18.12
CA LYS A 38 7.81 12.30 17.68
C LYS A 38 6.89 13.36 17.08
N ASP A 39 6.79 14.49 17.76
CA ASP A 39 6.30 15.72 17.15
C ASP A 39 6.98 15.85 15.78
N VAL A 40 6.19 15.72 14.72
CA VAL A 40 6.68 15.83 13.35
C VAL A 40 7.05 17.29 13.13
N LYS A 41 8.30 17.65 13.43
CA LYS A 41 8.87 18.94 13.08
C LYS A 41 9.31 18.88 11.63
N SER A 42 8.43 19.32 10.73
CA SER A 42 8.76 19.56 9.34
C SER A 42 9.68 20.77 9.19
N SER A 43 10.66 20.67 8.29
CA SER A 43 11.67 21.67 7.99
C SER A 43 11.18 22.77 7.02
N ASP A 44 9.90 22.80 6.66
CA ASP A 44 9.37 23.71 5.66
C ASP A 44 8.38 24.73 6.30
N ASN A 45 8.68 26.02 6.16
CA ASN A 45 7.97 27.13 6.82
C ASN A 45 6.55 27.40 6.26
N THR A 46 6.00 26.52 5.41
CA THR A 46 4.59 26.56 5.04
C THR A 46 3.76 26.00 6.19
N VAL A 47 3.05 26.89 6.89
CA VAL A 47 2.04 26.66 7.93
C VAL A 47 1.50 25.22 7.94
N MET A 48 2.16 24.34 8.70
CA MET A 48 1.71 22.97 8.89
C MET A 48 0.41 22.97 9.71
N PRO A 49 -0.57 22.11 9.39
CA PRO A 49 -1.75 22.01 10.22
C PRO A 49 -1.38 21.49 11.61
N THR A 50 -2.07 21.99 12.62
CA THR A 50 -1.98 21.39 13.96
C THR A 50 -2.91 20.19 14.01
N ILE A 51 -2.42 19.06 14.51
CA ILE A 51 -3.19 17.83 14.67
C ILE A 51 -3.41 17.54 16.14
N LYS A 52 -4.67 17.42 16.55
CA LYS A 52 -5.03 16.90 17.87
C LYS A 52 -5.54 15.47 17.73
N TRP A 53 -4.70 14.50 18.06
CA TRP A 53 -5.05 13.08 17.99
C TRP A 53 -6.13 12.70 19.01
N ILE A 54 -7.04 11.83 18.58
CA ILE A 54 -8.12 11.25 19.38
C ILE A 54 -7.78 9.78 19.61
N ALA A 55 -7.78 9.35 20.87
CA ALA A 55 -7.52 7.96 21.20
C ALA A 55 -8.68 7.07 20.71
N VAL A 56 -8.35 6.00 20.00
CA VAL A 56 -9.28 4.96 19.57
C VAL A 56 -8.96 3.71 20.38
N ASN A 57 -9.96 3.09 21.03
CA ASN A 57 -9.73 1.86 21.79
C ASN A 57 -9.72 0.68 20.80
N PRO A 58 -8.59 -0.04 20.66
CA PRO A 58 -8.51 -1.16 19.70
C PRO A 58 -9.19 -2.44 20.20
N ASN A 59 -9.59 -2.51 21.48
CA ASN A 59 -10.03 -3.73 22.17
C ASN A 59 -11.55 -3.85 22.33
N THR A 60 -12.34 -2.98 21.70
CA THR A 60 -13.81 -3.05 21.76
C THR A 60 -14.36 -3.56 20.44
N ASP A 61 -15.21 -4.58 20.49
CA ASP A 61 -15.87 -5.16 19.31
C ASP A 61 -16.69 -4.13 18.54
N SER A 62 -17.29 -3.17 19.25
CA SER A 62 -17.90 -1.99 18.64
C SER A 62 -17.72 -0.75 19.51
N GLN A 63 -17.59 0.41 18.87
CA GLN A 63 -17.58 1.70 19.54
C GLN A 63 -18.20 2.78 18.65
N LYS A 64 -18.88 3.73 19.28
CA LYS A 64 -19.32 4.97 18.63
C LYS A 64 -18.40 6.10 19.06
N LEU A 65 -17.52 6.54 18.18
CA LEU A 65 -16.64 7.66 18.46
C LEU A 65 -17.31 8.97 18.07
N LYS A 66 -17.45 9.89 19.04
CA LYS A 66 -18.02 11.22 18.82
C LYS A 66 -16.91 12.26 18.78
N VAL A 67 -16.78 12.95 17.66
CA VAL A 67 -15.78 14.00 17.46
C VAL A 67 -16.50 15.34 17.26
N PRO A 68 -16.50 16.25 18.24
CA PRO A 68 -17.08 17.57 18.05
C PRO A 68 -16.24 18.36 17.05
N CYS A 69 -16.90 19.07 16.14
CA CYS A 69 -16.25 19.89 15.12
C CYS A 69 -16.65 21.36 15.32
N ARG A 70 -15.66 22.24 15.19
CA ARG A 70 -15.85 23.68 15.33
C ARG A 70 -15.65 24.40 14.00
N GLU A 71 -16.54 25.35 13.73
CA GLU A 71 -16.37 26.35 12.69
C GLU A 71 -16.34 27.73 13.34
N ASN A 72 -15.35 28.54 12.98
CA ASN A 72 -15.12 29.85 13.61
C ASN A 72 -15.05 29.78 15.15
N GLY A 73 -14.45 28.70 15.67
CA GLY A 73 -14.29 28.47 17.11
C GLY A 73 -15.56 28.05 17.86
N LYS A 74 -16.72 27.94 17.19
CA LYS A 74 -17.97 27.46 17.77
C LYS A 74 -18.25 26.04 17.30
N GLN A 75 -18.73 25.18 18.19
CA GLN A 75 -19.16 23.84 17.80
C GLN A 75 -20.39 23.95 16.88
N THR A 76 -20.28 23.45 15.66
CA THR A 76 -21.36 23.46 14.64
C THR A 76 -21.87 22.07 14.33
N SER A 77 -21.05 21.06 14.54
CA SER A 77 -21.41 19.67 14.27
C SER A 77 -20.66 18.68 15.16
N THR A 78 -21.07 17.43 15.10
CA THR A 78 -20.40 16.28 15.71
C THR A 78 -20.35 15.16 14.69
N ALA A 79 -19.14 14.70 14.35
CA ALA A 79 -18.97 13.47 13.60
C ALA A 79 -19.15 12.26 14.53
N ILE A 80 -19.94 11.30 14.08
CA ILE A 80 -20.13 10.01 14.73
C ILE A 80 -19.56 8.95 13.80
N PHE A 81 -18.49 8.30 14.25
CA PHE A 81 -17.93 7.13 13.60
C PHE A 81 -18.49 5.89 14.28
N ASP A 82 -19.24 5.10 13.53
CA ASP A 82 -19.69 3.78 13.94
C ASP A 82 -18.62 2.77 13.55
N ILE A 83 -17.93 2.23 14.56
CA ILE A 83 -16.74 1.40 14.39
C ILE A 83 -17.05 -0.01 14.88
N GLU A 84 -16.82 -1.01 14.03
CA GLU A 84 -17.01 -2.43 14.35
C GLU A 84 -15.73 -3.20 13.99
N TYR A 85 -15.19 -3.98 14.93
CA TYR A 85 -13.91 -4.69 14.76
C TYR A 85 -12.77 -3.79 14.22
N ASN A 86 -12.71 -2.56 14.73
CA ASN A 86 -11.82 -1.48 14.30
C ASN A 86 -12.04 -0.99 12.86
N ARG A 87 -13.09 -1.41 12.15
CA ARG A 87 -13.45 -0.89 10.82
C ARG A 87 -14.50 0.21 10.91
N ILE A 88 -14.35 1.28 10.13
CA ILE A 88 -15.42 2.27 9.97
C ILE A 88 -16.53 1.59 9.18
N MET A 89 -17.68 1.43 9.81
CA MET A 89 -18.89 0.97 9.15
C MET A 89 -19.64 2.15 8.54
N ASN A 90 -19.61 3.29 9.24
CA ASN A 90 -20.25 4.51 8.80
C ASN A 90 -19.63 5.74 9.47
N CYS A 91 -19.60 6.86 8.77
CA CYS A 91 -19.35 8.18 9.34
C CYS A 91 -20.55 9.08 9.07
N SER A 92 -21.12 9.66 10.12
CA SER A 92 -22.24 10.61 9.98
C SER A 92 -21.90 11.93 10.69
N LEU A 93 -22.16 13.05 10.03
CA LEU A 93 -22.14 14.37 10.66
C LEU A 93 -23.53 14.75 11.14
N TYR A 94 -23.62 15.21 12.39
CA TYR A 94 -24.84 15.76 12.98
C TYR A 94 -24.62 17.22 13.34
N TYR A 95 -25.46 18.11 12.81
CA TYR A 95 -25.33 19.55 12.97
C TYR A 95 -26.25 20.09 14.06
N THR A 96 -25.89 21.24 14.63
CA THR A 96 -26.63 21.85 15.74
C THR A 96 -28.04 22.33 15.39
N ASP A 97 -28.33 22.54 14.11
CA ASP A 97 -29.65 22.90 13.60
C ASP A 97 -30.54 21.67 13.32
N GLY A 98 -30.03 20.46 13.56
CA GLY A 98 -30.76 19.20 13.44
C GLY A 98 -30.59 18.46 12.10
N HIS A 99 -29.89 19.02 11.11
CA HIS A 99 -29.60 18.28 9.88
C HIS A 99 -28.43 17.29 10.05
N SER A 100 -28.35 16.29 9.18
CA SER A 100 -27.28 15.28 9.21
C SER A 100 -26.87 14.84 7.81
N VAL A 101 -25.60 14.46 7.67
CA VAL A 101 -25.01 13.98 6.41
C VAL A 101 -24.30 12.66 6.68
N GLU A 102 -24.63 11.64 5.89
CA GLU A 102 -23.96 10.34 5.90
C GLU A 102 -22.81 10.35 4.88
N MET A 103 -21.68 9.74 5.25
CA MET A 103 -20.50 9.66 4.41
C MET A 103 -19.97 8.23 4.37
N ASP A 104 -19.71 7.77 3.14
CA ASP A 104 -19.04 6.50 2.85
C ASP A 104 -17.53 6.62 3.15
N CYS A 105 -17.17 6.86 4.41
CA CYS A 105 -15.78 6.81 4.83
C CYS A 105 -15.22 5.39 4.69
N VAL A 106 -13.95 5.27 4.30
CA VAL A 106 -13.38 4.00 3.79
C VAL A 106 -13.30 2.92 4.88
N GLY A 107 -13.65 1.68 4.49
CA GLY A 107 -13.91 0.52 5.36
C GLY A 107 -12.68 -0.25 5.89
N GLY A 108 -11.58 0.45 6.18
CA GLY A 108 -10.35 -0.14 6.73
C GLY A 108 -10.29 -0.15 8.27
N ARG A 109 -9.32 -0.87 8.83
CA ARG A 109 -8.92 -0.77 10.24
C ARG A 109 -8.43 0.64 10.53
N ILE A 110 -9.10 1.37 11.43
CA ILE A 110 -8.70 2.72 11.84
C ILE A 110 -7.40 2.64 12.62
N ILE A 111 -6.39 3.39 12.15
CA ILE A 111 -5.11 3.54 12.84
C ILE A 111 -5.12 4.83 13.66
N ARG A 112 -5.65 5.93 13.11
CA ARG A 112 -5.68 7.24 13.78
C ARG A 112 -6.88 8.07 13.35
N ILE A 113 -7.37 8.88 14.30
CA ILE A 113 -8.31 9.96 14.05
C ILE A 113 -7.75 11.22 14.72
N GLY A 114 -7.78 12.35 14.02
CA GLY A 114 -7.28 13.62 14.55
C GLY A 114 -8.08 14.81 14.06
N ILE A 115 -8.12 15.87 14.86
CA ILE A 115 -8.68 17.16 14.43
C ILE A 115 -7.57 17.98 13.78
N LEU A 116 -7.81 18.44 12.55
CA LEU A 116 -6.91 19.30 11.77
C LEU A 116 -7.38 20.75 11.80
N THR A 117 -6.43 21.66 12.01
CA THR A 117 -6.61 23.11 11.83
C THR A 117 -5.49 23.69 10.95
N PHE A 118 -5.86 24.48 9.95
CA PHE A 118 -4.91 25.03 8.97
C PHE A 118 -4.59 26.49 9.25
N GLY A 119 -3.52 26.76 10.00
CA GLY A 119 -3.03 28.13 10.19
C GLY A 119 -4.03 29.07 10.87
N ARG A 120 -4.47 30.10 10.14
CA ARG A 120 -5.50 31.05 10.60
C ARG A 120 -6.93 30.59 10.31
N ASP A 121 -7.09 29.47 9.61
CA ASP A 121 -8.40 28.89 9.38
C ASP A 121 -8.90 28.24 10.66
N VAL A 122 -9.98 28.82 11.17
CA VAL A 122 -10.66 28.48 12.42
C VAL A 122 -11.67 27.34 12.25
N ASN A 123 -11.77 26.77 11.05
CA ASN A 123 -12.60 25.61 10.79
C ASN A 123 -11.82 24.32 11.07
N GLU A 124 -12.38 23.45 11.88
CA GLU A 124 -11.83 22.13 12.17
C GLU A 124 -12.21 21.14 11.07
N ARG A 125 -11.26 20.27 10.72
CA ARG A 125 -11.51 19.08 9.89
C ARG A 125 -11.16 17.84 10.69
N ILE A 126 -11.61 16.69 10.23
CA ILE A 126 -11.21 15.42 10.84
C ILE A 126 -10.35 14.66 9.87
N LEU A 127 -9.10 14.39 10.25
CA LEU A 127 -8.24 13.43 9.58
C LEU A 127 -8.59 12.03 10.08
N VAL A 128 -8.86 11.14 9.15
CA VAL A 128 -9.05 9.71 9.40
C VAL A 128 -7.97 8.97 8.63
N ILE A 129 -7.27 8.09 9.32
CA ILE A 129 -6.24 7.24 8.74
C ILE A 129 -6.63 5.81 9.02
N SER A 130 -6.82 5.04 7.95
CA SER A 130 -7.16 3.63 8.04
C SER A 130 -6.22 2.78 7.20
N GLU A 131 -6.17 1.50 7.52
CA GLU A 131 -5.45 0.51 6.73
C GLU A 131 -6.34 -0.70 6.48
N ASP A 132 -6.23 -1.29 5.31
CA ASP A 132 -6.80 -2.62 5.05
C ASP A 132 -5.71 -3.50 4.46
N GLY A 133 -5.89 -4.82 4.45
CA GLY A 133 -4.91 -5.67 3.80
C GLY A 133 -4.97 -7.13 4.17
N GLY A 134 -4.03 -7.86 3.56
CA GLY A 134 -3.79 -9.27 3.81
C GLY A 134 -2.50 -9.71 3.15
N THR A 135 -2.35 -11.01 2.93
CA THR A 135 -1.11 -11.58 2.37
C THR A 135 -0.82 -11.14 0.92
N GLY A 136 -1.75 -10.46 0.24
CA GLY A 136 -1.59 -9.97 -1.13
C GLY A 136 -1.13 -8.52 -1.23
N GLY A 137 -1.29 -7.73 -0.17
CA GLY A 137 -1.08 -6.28 -0.17
C GLY A 137 -1.73 -5.62 1.04
N ASN A 138 -1.41 -4.36 1.24
CA ASN A 138 -1.97 -3.51 2.26
C ASN A 138 -2.36 -2.16 1.64
N GLY A 139 -3.53 -1.65 1.99
CA GLY A 139 -4.00 -0.31 1.69
C GLY A 139 -3.77 0.62 2.87
N ILE A 140 -3.49 1.89 2.59
CA ILE A 140 -3.56 2.98 3.56
C ILE A 140 -4.49 4.05 2.97
N ASP A 141 -5.54 4.39 3.69
CA ASP A 141 -6.48 5.43 3.32
C ASP A 141 -6.26 6.66 4.20
N LEU A 142 -6.15 7.81 3.55
CA LEU A 142 -5.93 9.12 4.15
C LEU A 142 -7.12 10.01 3.78
N ASP A 143 -8.07 10.16 4.69
CA ASP A 143 -9.31 10.90 4.47
C ASP A 143 -9.36 12.16 5.34
N VAL A 144 -9.85 13.26 4.76
CA VAL A 144 -10.16 14.50 5.49
C VAL A 144 -11.66 14.78 5.36
N VAL A 145 -12.38 14.66 6.48
CA VAL A 145 -13.78 15.07 6.61
C VAL A 145 -13.84 16.58 6.81
N CYS A 146 -14.66 17.24 6.02
CA CYS A 146 -14.84 18.70 5.98
C CYS A 146 -16.28 19.07 6.34
N PRO A 147 -16.60 19.28 7.64
CA PRO A 147 -17.96 19.58 8.07
C PRO A 147 -18.58 20.82 7.40
N ARG A 148 -17.80 21.88 7.21
CA ARG A 148 -18.25 23.09 6.53
C ARG A 148 -18.81 22.85 5.11
N TYR A 149 -18.30 21.83 4.43
CA TYR A 149 -18.67 21.50 3.07
C TYR A 149 -19.51 20.22 2.97
N GLU A 150 -19.90 19.64 4.12
CA GLU A 150 -20.73 18.45 4.18
C GLU A 150 -20.16 17.28 3.34
N THR A 151 -18.84 17.12 3.32
CA THR A 151 -18.15 16.17 2.45
C THR A 151 -16.81 15.74 3.03
N TYR A 152 -16.17 14.74 2.43
CA TYR A 152 -14.78 14.37 2.70
C TYR A 152 -13.96 14.31 1.40
N THR A 153 -12.64 14.43 1.48
CA THR A 153 -11.71 14.16 0.36
C THR A 153 -10.65 13.18 0.83
N GLY A 154 -10.21 12.29 -0.05
CA GLY A 154 -9.33 11.20 0.36
C GLY A 154 -8.33 10.74 -0.70
N ILE A 155 -7.23 10.17 -0.23
CA ILE A 155 -6.26 9.41 -1.01
C ILE A 155 -6.20 8.00 -0.43
N SER A 156 -6.41 7.01 -1.28
CA SER A 156 -6.15 5.60 -0.96
C SER A 156 -4.88 5.14 -1.66
N MET A 157 -3.95 4.57 -0.91
CA MET A 157 -2.70 4.02 -1.40
C MET A 157 -2.69 2.52 -1.23
N TRP A 158 -2.61 1.78 -2.33
CA TRP A 158 -2.50 0.32 -2.31
C TRP A 158 -1.07 -0.14 -2.54
N PHE A 159 -0.48 -0.75 -1.51
CA PHE A 159 0.85 -1.34 -1.53
C PHE A 159 0.73 -2.84 -1.82
N SER A 160 1.31 -3.29 -2.91
CA SER A 160 1.39 -4.73 -3.18
C SER A 160 2.44 -5.37 -2.28
N ALA A 161 2.04 -6.37 -1.47
CA ALA A 161 2.96 -7.09 -0.58
C ALA A 161 4.06 -7.84 -1.34
N ASN A 162 3.89 -8.01 -2.66
CA ASN A 162 4.74 -8.87 -3.47
C ASN A 162 5.57 -8.10 -4.50
N VAL A 163 5.93 -6.85 -4.19
CA VAL A 163 6.87 -6.03 -4.99
C VAL A 163 6.46 -5.86 -6.46
N THR A 164 5.23 -6.26 -6.82
CA THR A 164 4.64 -6.20 -8.18
C THR A 164 4.46 -4.75 -8.63
N ALA A 165 4.20 -3.88 -7.66
CA ALA A 165 4.04 -2.45 -7.80
C ALA A 165 4.73 -1.83 -6.57
N VAL A 166 6.00 -1.46 -6.72
CA VAL A 166 6.73 -0.76 -5.66
C VAL A 166 6.25 0.68 -5.51
N VAL A 167 5.72 1.27 -6.59
CA VAL A 167 4.91 2.48 -6.51
C VAL A 167 3.51 2.04 -6.05
N PRO A 168 2.99 2.58 -4.93
CA PRO A 168 1.63 2.29 -4.52
C PRO A 168 0.64 2.79 -5.56
N ASP A 169 -0.38 1.99 -5.86
CA ASP A 169 -1.49 2.47 -6.69
C ASP A 169 -2.25 3.52 -5.90
N ILE A 170 -2.47 4.69 -6.50
CA ILE A 170 -3.24 5.77 -5.88
C ILE A 170 -4.63 5.82 -6.49
N THR A 171 -5.64 5.80 -5.62
CA THR A 171 -7.00 6.21 -5.96
C THR A 171 -7.42 7.38 -5.07
N THR A 172 -8.41 8.13 -5.52
CA THR A 172 -8.90 9.34 -4.84
C THR A 172 -10.42 9.34 -4.80
N THR A 173 -11.02 10.08 -3.87
CA THR A 173 -12.47 10.29 -3.85
C THR A 173 -12.95 11.04 -5.10
N ASP A 174 -14.24 10.91 -5.44
CA ASP A 174 -14.83 11.53 -6.65
C ASP A 174 -14.71 13.06 -6.67
N ASN A 175 -14.77 13.68 -5.50
CA ASN A 175 -14.69 15.13 -5.31
C ASN A 175 -13.25 15.63 -5.04
N TYR A 176 -12.23 14.79 -5.17
CA TYR A 176 -10.84 15.12 -4.83
C TYR A 176 -10.34 16.41 -5.52
N ASN A 177 -10.87 16.71 -6.71
CA ASN A 177 -10.51 17.89 -7.49
C ASN A 177 -11.42 19.12 -7.27
N ASP A 178 -12.32 19.09 -6.27
CA ASP A 178 -13.12 20.24 -5.90
C ASP A 178 -12.23 21.40 -5.40
N LYS A 179 -12.41 22.59 -5.99
CA LYS A 179 -11.67 23.80 -5.63
C LYS A 179 -11.85 24.20 -4.15
N ARG A 180 -12.98 23.85 -3.54
CA ARG A 180 -13.28 24.12 -2.13
C ARG A 180 -12.38 23.32 -1.18
N LEU A 181 -11.86 22.18 -1.63
CA LEU A 181 -11.07 21.21 -0.86
C LEU A 181 -9.57 21.28 -1.17
N HIS A 182 -9.11 22.37 -1.82
CA HIS A 182 -7.74 22.47 -2.31
C HIS A 182 -6.68 22.44 -1.19
N ILE A 183 -7.00 22.96 0.01
CA ILE A 183 -6.08 22.97 1.16
C ILE A 183 -5.91 21.54 1.70
N GLU A 184 -7.03 20.83 1.85
CA GLU A 184 -7.06 19.44 2.30
C GLU A 184 -6.35 18.53 1.32
N ARG A 185 -6.58 18.71 0.01
CA ARG A 185 -5.84 18.00 -1.04
C ARG A 185 -4.33 18.23 -0.94
N GLN A 186 -3.89 19.48 -0.83
CA GLN A 186 -2.47 19.81 -0.71
C GLN A 186 -1.83 19.16 0.53
N TYR A 187 -2.59 19.06 1.62
CA TYR A 187 -2.14 18.39 2.82
C TYR A 187 -2.02 16.87 2.61
N LEU A 188 -3.04 16.22 2.05
CA LEU A 188 -3.02 14.79 1.74
C LEU A 188 -1.86 14.41 0.80
N GLU A 189 -1.59 15.25 -0.21
CA GLU A 189 -0.46 15.08 -1.13
C GLU A 189 0.92 15.12 -0.45
N LYS A 190 1.05 15.85 0.67
CA LYS A 190 2.27 15.83 1.49
C LYS A 190 2.26 14.63 2.44
N LEU A 191 1.13 14.39 3.10
CA LEU A 191 0.97 13.36 4.12
C LEU A 191 1.26 11.96 3.57
N LYS A 192 0.89 11.68 2.32
CA LYS A 192 1.11 10.34 1.71
C LYS A 192 2.57 9.88 1.76
N TYR A 193 3.54 10.79 1.64
CA TYR A 193 4.97 10.46 1.74
C TYR A 193 5.37 10.06 3.17
N GLU A 194 4.72 10.60 4.20
CA GLU A 194 4.93 10.16 5.59
C GLU A 194 4.42 8.73 5.83
N TYR A 195 3.49 8.27 5.00
CA TYR A 195 2.91 6.93 5.03
C TYR A 195 3.52 5.98 3.98
N GLY A 196 4.73 6.30 3.50
CA GLY A 196 5.53 5.38 2.68
C GLY A 196 5.25 5.45 1.19
N PHE A 197 4.48 6.43 0.71
CA PHE A 197 4.42 6.71 -0.73
C PHE A 197 5.82 7.04 -1.25
N ILE A 198 6.16 6.47 -2.39
CA ILE A 198 7.38 6.76 -3.13
C ILE A 198 7.03 6.98 -4.60
N SER A 199 7.56 8.05 -5.18
CA SER A 199 7.29 8.41 -6.57
C SER A 199 8.12 7.58 -7.58
N ASP A 200 7.64 7.52 -8.81
CA ASP A 200 8.39 6.90 -9.93
C ASP A 200 9.76 7.54 -10.14
N ASP A 201 9.85 8.87 -9.97
CA ASP A 201 11.08 9.64 -10.07
C ASP A 201 12.09 9.28 -8.98
N GLU A 202 11.62 9.05 -7.75
CA GLU A 202 12.46 8.61 -6.65
C GLU A 202 12.96 7.18 -6.84
N ILE A 203 12.10 6.25 -7.28
CA ILE A 203 12.52 4.88 -7.58
C ILE A 203 13.49 4.85 -8.75
N SER A 204 13.25 5.66 -9.79
CA SER A 204 14.11 5.69 -10.98
C SER A 204 15.57 6.07 -10.67
N LYS A 205 15.80 6.85 -9.60
CA LYS A 205 17.15 7.17 -9.08
C LYS A 205 17.84 5.98 -8.40
N LYS A 206 17.11 4.89 -8.10
CA LYS A 206 17.56 3.68 -7.40
C LYS A 206 17.66 2.45 -8.30
N GLN A 207 17.98 2.64 -9.58
CA GLN A 207 18.00 1.55 -10.58
C GLN A 207 18.93 0.36 -10.29
N ASN A 208 19.93 0.53 -9.43
CA ASN A 208 20.89 -0.51 -9.04
C ASN A 208 20.56 -1.15 -7.68
N ASP A 209 19.50 -0.69 -7.00
CA ASP A 209 19.07 -1.21 -5.71
C ASP A 209 18.18 -2.45 -5.94
N PRO A 210 18.59 -3.65 -5.46
CA PRO A 210 17.83 -4.88 -5.67
C PRO A 210 16.45 -4.86 -5.02
N ALA A 211 16.20 -3.99 -4.04
CA ALA A 211 14.86 -3.82 -3.44
C ALA A 211 13.80 -3.42 -4.48
N TYR A 212 14.21 -2.80 -5.60
CA TYR A 212 13.33 -2.34 -6.67
C TYR A 212 13.37 -3.24 -7.91
N ALA A 213 13.99 -4.42 -7.84
CA ALA A 213 14.20 -5.29 -9.01
C ALA A 213 12.89 -5.66 -9.73
N TRP A 214 11.83 -5.95 -8.97
CA TRP A 214 10.52 -6.30 -9.50
C TRP A 214 9.82 -5.13 -10.21
N TYR A 215 9.93 -3.92 -9.64
CA TYR A 215 9.44 -2.70 -10.28
C TYR A 215 10.13 -2.47 -11.62
N PHE A 216 11.46 -2.56 -11.68
CA PHE A 216 12.19 -2.35 -12.93
C PHE A 216 11.92 -3.45 -13.94
N TRP A 217 11.75 -4.69 -13.50
CA TRP A 217 11.31 -5.77 -14.38
C TRP A 217 9.94 -5.46 -14.98
N ASN A 218 8.95 -5.04 -14.18
CA ASN A 218 7.62 -4.71 -14.68
C ASN A 218 7.65 -3.47 -15.60
N LYS A 219 8.46 -2.46 -15.29
CA LYS A 219 8.66 -1.28 -16.15
C LYS A 219 9.26 -1.65 -17.51
N ASP A 220 10.23 -2.56 -17.54
CA ASP A 220 10.89 -3.01 -18.76
C ASP A 220 10.04 -4.04 -19.55
N ASN A 221 9.27 -4.89 -18.87
CA ASN A 221 8.69 -6.11 -19.47
C ASN A 221 7.15 -6.23 -19.35
N GLY A 222 6.48 -5.43 -18.52
CA GLY A 222 5.07 -5.62 -18.14
C GLY A 222 4.07 -5.53 -19.30
N LYS A 223 4.48 -4.92 -20.43
CA LYS A 223 3.67 -4.83 -21.66
C LYS A 223 4.08 -5.85 -22.73
N VAL A 224 5.09 -6.69 -22.47
CA VAL A 224 5.59 -7.68 -23.43
C VAL A 224 4.73 -8.93 -23.37
N VAL A 225 3.87 -9.13 -24.38
CA VAL A 225 3.04 -10.34 -24.51
C VAL A 225 3.84 -11.48 -25.15
N HIS A 226 4.67 -11.16 -26.15
CA HIS A 226 5.55 -12.09 -26.84
C HIS A 226 6.88 -11.39 -27.17
N GLY A 227 8.00 -12.11 -27.07
CA GLY A 227 9.29 -11.62 -27.54
C GLY A 227 10.41 -11.71 -26.51
N ILE A 228 11.40 -10.84 -26.67
CA ILE A 228 12.60 -10.79 -25.84
C ILE A 228 12.30 -10.00 -24.58
N LEU A 229 12.63 -10.58 -23.43
CA LEU A 229 12.56 -9.92 -22.13
C LEU A 229 13.91 -9.28 -21.79
N LYS A 230 13.86 -8.13 -21.12
CA LYS A 230 15.03 -7.45 -20.59
C LYS A 230 15.25 -7.87 -19.14
N ILE A 231 16.47 -8.29 -18.86
CA ILE A 231 16.90 -8.72 -17.53
C ILE A 231 17.89 -7.71 -16.96
N ARG A 232 17.71 -7.33 -15.69
CA ARG A 232 18.65 -6.53 -14.91
C ARG A 232 19.30 -7.43 -13.88
N LYS A 233 20.63 -7.36 -13.79
CA LYS A 233 21.41 -8.14 -12.83
C LYS A 233 21.83 -7.26 -11.67
N TYR A 234 21.75 -7.82 -10.48
CA TYR A 234 22.08 -7.20 -9.21
C TYR A 234 23.14 -8.06 -8.52
N LYS A 235 24.08 -7.43 -7.80
CA LYS A 235 25.15 -8.17 -7.12
C LYS A 235 24.64 -8.89 -5.87
N GLY A 236 25.26 -10.02 -5.57
CA GLY A 236 24.97 -10.84 -4.39
C GLY A 236 23.76 -11.76 -4.55
N LYS A 237 23.46 -12.49 -3.47
CA LYS A 237 22.27 -13.34 -3.36
C LYS A 237 21.00 -12.50 -3.27
N PRO A 238 19.87 -12.98 -3.85
CA PRO A 238 18.61 -12.28 -3.71
C PRO A 238 18.06 -12.41 -2.28
N GLU A 239 17.44 -11.35 -1.79
CA GLU A 239 16.57 -11.46 -0.61
C GLU A 239 15.24 -12.11 -1.02
N GLU A 240 14.80 -13.10 -0.26
CA GLU A 240 13.54 -13.79 -0.51
C GLU A 240 12.38 -12.98 0.07
N SER A 241 11.61 -12.34 -0.81
CA SER A 241 10.44 -11.53 -0.41
C SER A 241 9.20 -12.35 -0.05
N GLY A 242 9.25 -13.68 -0.24
CA GLY A 242 8.13 -14.59 0.02
C GLY A 242 8.59 -16.03 0.11
N SER A 243 7.68 -16.92 0.53
CA SER A 243 7.96 -18.35 0.65
C SER A 243 8.34 -18.97 -0.70
N VAL A 244 9.42 -19.77 -0.72
CA VAL A 244 9.83 -20.53 -1.90
C VAL A 244 8.84 -21.67 -2.13
N LEU A 245 8.24 -21.70 -3.32
CA LEU A 245 7.29 -22.73 -3.75
C LEU A 245 7.94 -23.85 -4.55
N ASP A 246 8.95 -23.50 -5.35
CA ASP A 246 9.71 -24.47 -6.11
C ASP A 246 11.12 -23.94 -6.39
N THR A 247 12.07 -24.85 -6.57
CA THR A 247 13.47 -24.54 -6.90
C THR A 247 13.93 -25.42 -8.05
N LEU A 248 14.50 -24.79 -9.08
CA LEU A 248 15.14 -25.47 -10.20
C LEU A 248 16.62 -25.05 -10.24
N VAL A 249 17.52 -26.01 -10.32
CA VAL A 249 18.97 -25.74 -10.48
C VAL A 249 19.38 -26.13 -11.89
N ASP A 250 20.10 -25.25 -12.56
CA ASP A 250 20.68 -25.46 -13.89
C ASP A 250 22.11 -24.93 -13.92
N ASP A 251 23.09 -25.84 -13.94
CA ASP A 251 24.51 -25.55 -13.76
C ASP A 251 24.78 -24.65 -12.53
N ASN A 252 25.26 -23.43 -12.75
CA ASN A 252 25.56 -22.44 -11.72
C ASN A 252 24.37 -21.55 -11.32
N ILE A 253 23.21 -21.72 -11.97
CA ILE A 253 22.03 -20.86 -11.78
C ILE A 253 20.95 -21.60 -10.99
N THR A 254 20.50 -20.97 -9.90
CA THR A 254 19.34 -21.41 -9.11
C THR A 254 18.15 -20.51 -9.40
N TYR A 255 17.04 -21.10 -9.85
CA TYR A 255 15.76 -20.43 -10.04
C TYR A 255 14.84 -20.77 -8.88
N LYS A 256 14.18 -19.77 -8.31
CA LYS A 256 13.19 -19.93 -7.24
C LYS A 256 11.88 -19.28 -7.63
N ALA A 257 10.79 -20.06 -7.56
CA ALA A 257 9.44 -19.56 -7.67
C ALA A 257 8.95 -19.13 -6.28
N LEU A 258 8.46 -17.90 -6.15
CA LEU A 258 8.08 -17.32 -4.86
C LEU A 258 6.55 -17.17 -4.76
N PHE A 259 5.99 -17.48 -3.58
CA PHE A 259 4.57 -17.31 -3.28
C PHE A 259 4.14 -15.85 -3.48
N LYS A 260 3.09 -15.66 -4.30
CA LYS A 260 2.51 -14.35 -4.68
C LYS A 260 3.45 -13.37 -5.40
N ALA A 261 4.69 -13.76 -5.68
CA ALA A 261 5.64 -13.01 -6.48
C ALA A 261 5.96 -13.78 -7.77
N GLY A 262 7.15 -13.58 -8.34
CA GLY A 262 7.56 -14.21 -9.59
C GLY A 262 8.65 -15.26 -9.45
N VAL A 263 9.51 -15.34 -10.46
CA VAL A 263 10.70 -16.19 -10.48
C VAL A 263 11.94 -15.32 -10.36
N ILE A 264 12.76 -15.62 -9.37
CA ILE A 264 14.09 -15.02 -9.21
C ILE A 264 15.16 -16.06 -9.56
N ALA A 265 16.23 -15.61 -10.21
CA ALA A 265 17.38 -16.42 -10.54
C ALA A 265 18.61 -15.88 -9.82
N TYR A 266 19.48 -16.78 -9.38
CA TYR A 266 20.78 -16.47 -8.78
C TYR A 266 21.87 -17.28 -9.48
N ASP A 267 22.83 -16.59 -10.08
CA ASP A 267 24.04 -17.15 -10.68
C ASP A 267 25.17 -17.12 -9.65
N SER A 268 25.53 -18.31 -9.16
CA SER A 268 26.60 -18.48 -8.16
C SER A 268 28.01 -18.27 -8.70
N LYS A 269 28.21 -18.31 -10.02
CA LYS A 269 29.51 -18.09 -10.66
C LYS A 269 29.85 -16.60 -10.73
N THR A 270 28.87 -15.77 -11.04
CA THR A 270 29.05 -14.31 -11.16
C THR A 270 28.64 -13.55 -9.89
N ASP A 271 28.07 -14.26 -8.92
CA ASP A 271 27.45 -13.73 -7.71
C ASP A 271 26.45 -12.61 -8.05
N GLU A 272 25.51 -12.94 -8.93
CA GLU A 272 24.49 -12.02 -9.44
C GLU A 272 23.12 -12.66 -9.37
N HIS A 273 22.10 -11.88 -9.04
CA HIS A 273 20.71 -12.29 -9.14
C HIS A 273 19.91 -11.40 -10.07
N TYR A 274 18.77 -11.90 -10.53
CA TYR A 274 17.86 -11.17 -11.40
C TYR A 274 16.45 -11.74 -11.36
N VAL A 275 15.46 -10.87 -11.60
CA VAL A 275 14.07 -11.28 -11.79
C VAL A 275 13.93 -11.85 -13.20
N LEU A 276 13.49 -13.11 -13.31
CA LEU A 276 13.25 -13.79 -14.59
C LEU A 276 11.84 -13.52 -15.10
N PHE A 277 10.86 -13.60 -14.22
CA PHE A 277 9.44 -13.49 -14.54
C PHE A 277 8.71 -12.88 -13.36
N HIS A 278 7.66 -12.10 -13.63
CA HIS A 278 6.78 -11.57 -12.61
C HIS A 278 5.31 -11.61 -13.09
N PRO A 279 4.35 -12.07 -12.26
CA PRO A 279 2.97 -12.21 -12.69
C PRO A 279 2.21 -10.88 -12.66
N VAL A 280 1.34 -10.67 -13.65
CA VAL A 280 0.45 -9.48 -13.70
C VAL A 280 -0.45 -9.38 -12.47
N TRP A 281 -0.88 -10.52 -11.93
CA TRP A 281 -1.70 -10.60 -10.73
C TRP A 281 -1.03 -11.45 -9.66
N SER A 282 -1.01 -10.97 -8.42
CA SER A 282 -0.41 -11.65 -7.27
C SER A 282 -1.13 -12.93 -6.87
N TYR A 283 -2.17 -13.37 -7.60
CA TYR A 283 -2.80 -14.69 -7.49
C TYR A 283 -2.48 -15.66 -8.64
N SER A 284 -1.65 -15.21 -9.58
CA SER A 284 -1.19 -15.99 -10.73
C SER A 284 0.30 -16.31 -10.64
N TRP A 285 0.82 -16.52 -9.43
CA TRP A 285 2.23 -16.79 -9.20
C TRP A 285 2.64 -18.18 -9.73
N PRO A 286 3.90 -18.36 -10.14
CA PRO A 286 4.40 -19.66 -10.55
C PRO A 286 4.49 -20.60 -9.36
N THR A 287 3.96 -21.81 -9.50
CA THR A 287 4.01 -22.86 -8.46
C THR A 287 4.95 -24.00 -8.78
N LYS A 288 5.44 -24.07 -10.03
CA LYS A 288 6.33 -25.11 -10.51
C LYS A 288 7.27 -24.61 -11.59
N LEU A 289 8.53 -25.02 -11.52
CA LEU A 289 9.57 -24.74 -12.48
C LEU A 289 9.96 -26.05 -13.18
N VAL A 290 9.91 -26.06 -14.51
CA VAL A 290 10.29 -27.22 -15.31
C VAL A 290 11.16 -26.76 -16.47
N LYS A 291 12.39 -27.30 -16.55
CA LYS A 291 13.25 -27.12 -17.72
C LYS A 291 12.68 -27.93 -18.89
N LYS A 292 12.39 -27.28 -20.03
CA LYS A 292 11.99 -27.94 -21.27
C LYS A 292 13.03 -27.66 -22.36
N GLY A 293 13.64 -28.72 -22.89
CA GLY A 293 14.61 -28.66 -23.98
C GLY A 293 16.08 -28.85 -23.57
N PRO A 294 16.96 -29.23 -24.52
CA PRO A 294 18.40 -29.37 -24.28
C PRO A 294 19.13 -28.03 -24.19
N ILE A 295 20.33 -28.07 -23.59
CA ILE A 295 21.29 -26.97 -23.42
C ILE A 295 21.81 -26.48 -24.78
#